data_AF-A0A437CAM8-F1
#
_entry.id   AF-A0A437CAM8-F1
#
_cell.length_a   1.000
_cell.length_b   1.000
_cell.length_c   1.000
_cell.angle_alpha   90.00
_cell.angle_beta   90.00
_cell.angle_gamma   90.00
#
_symmetry.space_group_name_H-M   'P 1'
#
loop_
_entity.id
_entity.type
_entity.pdbx_description
1 polymer ?
#
loop_
_entity_poly.entity_id
_entity_poly.type
_entity_poly.pdbx_seq_one_letter_code
_entity_poly.pdbx_strand_id
1 'polypeptide(L)'
;MALISREMLSLIGAACLWLPLLAEVVAEDSYLNEVQNSVPLSCSEGFTELGYYNGTVSQTDSGAPCLKWTEFPDYVMQYPGRGLGDHSYCRNPDRESNPWCFFRQSSGAIGWAYCDCHQGAARLVGSSTSGSGRVEIYLNGQWGAVCNSHWTDRDASVICRQLGLGDIGTALQHSQFGSGSGLFHYERLGCRGDEGTLMKCQSRTFVTGDCSHGNEAALVCAPPEGSGPPLRLVGGEEDFEGRVEVFHAGRWGTVCDDQWDDRDAEVVCRQLGFGFSEFSKQQRHRLCLPCEADRFSEE
;
A
#
# COMPACT_ATOMS: atom_id res chain seq x y z
N MET A 1 35.38 15.01 -1.07
CA MET A 1 36.38 16.04 -0.72
C MET A 1 37.75 15.38 -0.69
N ALA A 2 38.75 16.02 -1.32
CA ALA A 2 40.20 15.74 -1.36
C ALA A 2 40.70 14.47 -2.12
N LEU A 3 41.72 14.49 -3.01
CA LEU A 3 42.46 15.52 -3.76
C LEU A 3 43.55 14.77 -4.61
N ILE A 4 43.86 15.26 -5.83
CA ILE A 4 45.19 15.24 -6.55
C ILE A 4 45.62 13.89 -7.19
N SER A 5 45.90 13.77 -8.50
CA SER A 5 47.09 14.31 -9.18
C SER A 5 47.01 14.35 -10.71
N ARG A 6 47.82 15.25 -11.28
CA ARG A 6 47.91 15.77 -12.66
C ARG A 6 48.58 14.82 -13.67
N GLU A 7 48.08 14.95 -14.90
CA GLU A 7 48.66 14.81 -16.25
C GLU A 7 49.96 14.03 -16.51
N MET A 8 49.93 13.23 -17.59
CA MET A 8 51.02 13.20 -18.57
C MET A 8 50.48 13.08 -19.99
N LEU A 9 50.87 14.02 -20.85
CA LEU A 9 50.58 14.08 -22.27
C LEU A 9 51.30 12.96 -23.07
N SER A 10 50.53 12.43 -24.03
CA SER A 10 50.86 11.68 -25.25
C SER A 10 52.28 11.81 -25.84
N LEU A 11 52.82 10.66 -26.28
CA LEU A 11 53.70 10.54 -27.46
C LEU A 11 53.22 9.38 -28.37
N ILE A 12 52.52 9.78 -29.44
CA ILE A 12 52.43 9.24 -30.81
C ILE A 12 52.87 7.79 -31.04
N GLY A 13 51.92 6.92 -31.40
CA GLY A 13 52.21 5.66 -32.10
C GLY A 13 51.02 4.71 -32.23
N ALA A 14 50.50 4.61 -33.45
CA ALA A 14 49.58 3.58 -33.97
C ALA A 14 48.11 3.60 -33.49
N ALA A 15 47.23 3.90 -34.45
CA ALA A 15 45.79 3.67 -34.52
C ALA A 15 45.16 2.83 -33.39
N CYS A 16 44.57 3.51 -32.40
CA CYS A 16 43.52 2.94 -31.57
C CYS A 16 42.19 3.48 -32.10
N LEU A 17 41.41 2.60 -32.74
CA LEU A 17 39.99 2.82 -32.99
C LEU A 17 39.30 3.02 -31.63
N TRP A 18 38.86 4.24 -31.35
CA TRP A 18 37.96 4.51 -30.23
C TRP A 18 36.57 3.99 -30.62
N LEU A 19 36.29 2.73 -30.27
CA LEU A 19 34.91 2.30 -30.07
C LEU A 19 34.38 3.09 -28.86
N PRO A 20 33.32 3.90 -28.98
CA PRO A 20 32.61 4.32 -27.80
C PRO A 20 31.99 3.06 -27.22
N LEU A 21 32.49 2.62 -26.07
CA LEU A 21 31.77 1.66 -25.25
C LEU A 21 30.54 2.41 -24.75
N LEU A 22 29.44 2.34 -25.51
CA LEU A 22 28.11 2.59 -24.98
C LEU A 22 27.87 1.49 -23.95
N ALA A 23 28.35 1.72 -22.72
CA ALA A 23 27.72 1.12 -21.57
C ALA A 23 26.34 1.78 -21.51
N GLU A 24 25.35 1.12 -22.09
CA GLU A 24 23.96 1.32 -21.70
C GLU A 24 23.91 1.00 -20.21
N VAL A 25 23.96 2.05 -19.39
CA VAL A 25 23.49 1.99 -18.02
C VAL A 25 21.99 1.75 -18.17
N VAL A 26 21.59 0.49 -18.09
CA VAL A 26 20.18 0.13 -17.90
C VAL A 26 19.80 0.77 -16.57
N ALA A 27 19.06 1.87 -16.65
CA ALA A 27 18.53 2.54 -15.48
C ALA A 27 17.62 1.56 -14.73
N GLU A 28 18.02 1.14 -13.53
CA GLU A 28 17.13 0.47 -12.56
C GLU A 28 15.92 1.37 -12.18
N ASP A 29 15.99 2.65 -12.54
CA ASP A 29 14.95 3.67 -12.36
C ASP A 29 13.72 3.52 -13.29
N SER A 30 13.82 2.78 -14.40
CA SER A 30 12.69 2.59 -15.32
C SER A 30 11.69 1.53 -14.85
N TYR A 31 12.16 0.52 -14.10
CA TYR A 31 11.33 -0.55 -13.57
C TYR A 31 10.39 -0.04 -12.47
N LEU A 32 10.89 0.85 -11.60
CA LEU A 32 10.15 1.38 -10.45
C LEU A 32 9.08 2.41 -10.86
N ASN A 33 9.35 3.23 -11.88
CA ASN A 33 8.38 4.18 -12.41
C ASN A 33 7.22 3.50 -13.16
N GLU A 34 7.43 2.31 -13.74
CA GLU A 34 6.33 1.48 -14.26
C GLU A 34 5.47 0.89 -13.14
N VAL A 35 6.07 0.45 -12.02
CA VAL A 35 5.34 -0.11 -10.86
C VAL A 35 4.43 0.94 -10.21
N GLN A 36 4.87 2.20 -10.11
CA GLN A 36 4.13 3.28 -9.46
C GLN A 36 2.78 3.62 -10.12
N ASN A 37 2.63 3.36 -11.42
CA ASN A 37 1.43 3.65 -12.21
C ASN A 37 0.65 2.41 -12.66
N SER A 38 1.11 1.20 -12.35
CA SER A 38 0.57 -0.03 -12.96
C SER A 38 0.08 -1.11 -12.02
N VAL A 39 0.27 -1.04 -10.69
CA VAL A 39 -0.23 -2.10 -9.78
C VAL A 39 -1.76 -2.13 -9.79
N PRO A 40 -2.40 -3.11 -10.46
CA PRO A 40 -3.85 -3.20 -10.51
C PRO A 40 -4.40 -3.58 -9.14
N LEU A 41 -5.56 -3.00 -8.83
CA LEU A 41 -6.33 -3.32 -7.65
C LEU A 41 -6.60 -4.83 -7.55
N SER A 42 -6.70 -5.33 -6.31
CA SER A 42 -7.45 -6.56 -5.98
C SER A 42 -8.72 -6.63 -6.83
N CYS A 43 -9.12 -7.84 -7.25
CA CYS A 43 -10.37 -8.01 -8.00
C CYS A 43 -11.65 -7.67 -7.21
N SER A 44 -11.52 -7.23 -5.97
CA SER A 44 -12.62 -6.69 -5.15
C SER A 44 -13.22 -5.40 -5.72
N GLU A 45 -12.48 -4.63 -6.52
CA GLU A 45 -12.96 -3.40 -7.17
C GLU A 45 -12.86 -3.53 -8.69
N GLY A 46 -13.99 -3.48 -9.39
CA GLY A 46 -14.03 -3.65 -10.84
C GLY A 46 -15.26 -4.38 -11.37
N PHE A 47 -16.12 -4.91 -10.51
CA PHE A 47 -17.41 -5.44 -10.93
C PHE A 47 -18.39 -4.30 -11.23
N THR A 48 -18.92 -4.29 -12.44
CA THR A 48 -20.04 -3.42 -12.84
C THR A 48 -21.32 -3.81 -12.09
N GLU A 49 -22.34 -2.95 -12.09
CA GLU A 49 -23.68 -3.27 -11.56
C GLU A 49 -24.30 -4.54 -12.20
N LEU A 50 -23.82 -4.90 -13.39
CA LEU A 50 -24.25 -6.09 -14.12
C LEU A 50 -23.40 -7.36 -13.82
N GLY A 51 -22.41 -7.24 -12.95
CA GLY A 51 -21.58 -8.34 -12.44
C GLY A 51 -20.38 -8.73 -13.30
N TYR A 52 -19.95 -7.89 -14.25
CA TYR A 52 -18.76 -8.14 -15.08
C TYR A 52 -17.56 -7.37 -14.58
N TYR A 53 -16.42 -8.03 -14.50
CA TYR A 53 -15.15 -7.44 -14.08
C TYR A 53 -14.51 -6.61 -15.20
N ASN A 54 -14.16 -5.36 -14.89
CA ASN A 54 -13.51 -4.40 -15.79
C ASN A 54 -12.26 -3.77 -15.14
N GLY A 55 -11.55 -4.52 -14.28
CA GLY A 55 -10.30 -4.05 -13.69
C GLY A 55 -9.09 -4.21 -14.62
N THR A 56 -7.90 -3.93 -14.09
CA THR A 56 -6.64 -3.86 -14.86
C THR A 56 -5.67 -5.00 -14.55
N VAL A 57 -6.08 -6.03 -13.79
CA VAL A 57 -5.25 -7.23 -13.56
C VAL A 57 -5.00 -7.93 -14.89
N SER A 58 -3.77 -8.38 -15.17
CA SER A 58 -3.38 -9.01 -16.44
C SER A 58 -2.43 -10.20 -16.27
N GLN A 59 -2.45 -10.85 -15.10
CA GLN A 59 -1.66 -12.05 -14.82
C GLN A 59 -2.54 -13.11 -14.15
N THR A 60 -2.21 -14.39 -14.38
CA THR A 60 -2.85 -15.54 -13.73
C THR A 60 -2.39 -15.65 -12.27
N ASP A 61 -3.12 -16.41 -11.46
CA ASP A 61 -2.76 -16.81 -10.08
C ASP A 61 -1.35 -17.44 -9.95
N SER A 62 -0.86 -17.99 -11.05
CA SER A 62 0.43 -18.66 -11.23
C SER A 62 1.50 -17.73 -11.80
N GLY A 63 1.19 -16.44 -12.01
CA GLY A 63 2.10 -15.41 -12.53
C GLY A 63 2.28 -15.44 -14.05
N ALA A 64 1.47 -16.20 -14.79
CA ALA A 64 1.55 -16.22 -16.26
C ALA A 64 0.89 -14.95 -16.84
N PRO A 65 1.51 -14.31 -17.85
CA PRO A 65 0.91 -13.14 -18.48
C PRO A 65 -0.32 -13.53 -19.31
N CYS A 66 -1.36 -12.72 -19.18
CA CYS A 66 -2.59 -12.88 -19.95
C CYS A 66 -2.38 -12.49 -21.43
N LEU A 67 -3.09 -13.18 -22.32
CA LEU A 67 -3.16 -12.88 -23.75
C LEU A 67 -4.25 -11.86 -24.05
N LYS A 68 -4.17 -11.19 -25.21
CA LYS A 68 -5.19 -10.22 -25.61
C LYS A 68 -6.47 -10.93 -26.03
N TRP A 69 -7.63 -10.39 -25.65
CA TRP A 69 -8.91 -10.98 -26.05
C TRP A 69 -9.14 -10.94 -27.56
N THR A 70 -8.60 -9.94 -28.26
CA THR A 70 -8.64 -9.82 -29.72
C THR A 70 -7.88 -10.93 -30.46
N GLU A 71 -7.02 -11.70 -29.79
CA GLU A 71 -6.43 -12.93 -30.35
C GLU A 71 -7.47 -14.07 -30.47
N PHE A 72 -8.61 -13.94 -29.79
CA PHE A 72 -9.71 -14.92 -29.75
C PHE A 72 -11.02 -14.28 -30.25
N PRO A 73 -11.10 -13.88 -31.54
CA PRO A 73 -12.20 -13.09 -32.07
C PRO A 73 -13.56 -13.79 -31.93
N ASP A 74 -13.60 -15.12 -32.07
CA ASP A 74 -14.82 -15.91 -31.89
C ASP A 74 -15.39 -15.79 -30.47
N TYR A 75 -14.51 -15.74 -29.46
CA TYR A 75 -14.89 -15.58 -28.06
C TYR A 75 -15.39 -14.16 -27.77
N VAL A 76 -14.72 -13.15 -28.36
CA VAL A 76 -15.16 -11.74 -28.26
C VAL A 76 -16.56 -11.56 -28.86
N MET A 77 -16.84 -12.20 -30.01
CA MET A 77 -18.15 -12.15 -30.65
C MET A 77 -19.25 -12.85 -29.83
N GLN A 78 -18.89 -13.86 -29.04
CA GLN A 78 -19.84 -14.55 -28.15
C GLN A 78 -20.30 -13.69 -26.96
N TYR A 79 -19.45 -12.77 -26.49
CA TYR A 79 -19.69 -11.95 -25.30
C TYR A 79 -19.57 -10.44 -25.59
N PRO A 80 -20.43 -9.87 -26.44
CA PRO A 80 -20.36 -8.47 -26.84
C PRO A 80 -20.59 -7.54 -25.64
N GLY A 81 -19.82 -6.46 -25.57
CA GLY A 81 -19.96 -5.44 -24.52
C GLY A 81 -19.54 -5.89 -23.11
N ARG A 82 -18.88 -7.06 -22.96
CA ARG A 82 -18.37 -7.57 -21.67
C ARG A 82 -16.94 -7.10 -21.34
N GLY A 83 -16.49 -6.03 -21.98
CA GLY A 83 -15.13 -5.51 -21.80
C GLY A 83 -14.03 -6.38 -22.45
N LEU A 84 -14.36 -7.27 -23.38
CA LEU A 84 -13.37 -8.01 -24.17
C LEU A 84 -12.89 -7.11 -25.32
N GLY A 85 -11.59 -6.83 -25.38
CA GLY A 85 -11.02 -5.87 -26.34
C GLY A 85 -9.53 -6.05 -26.58
N ASP A 86 -8.89 -5.03 -27.19
CA ASP A 86 -7.45 -5.05 -27.52
C ASP A 86 -6.57 -4.77 -26.29
N HIS A 87 -6.70 -5.63 -25.28
CA HIS A 87 -5.92 -5.59 -24.04
C HIS A 87 -5.82 -7.00 -23.42
N SER A 88 -4.84 -7.19 -22.55
CA SER A 88 -4.61 -8.44 -21.80
C SER A 88 -5.24 -8.44 -20.41
N TYR A 89 -6.08 -7.45 -20.07
CA TYR A 89 -6.73 -7.43 -18.76
C TYR A 89 -7.75 -8.55 -18.60
N CYS A 90 -7.75 -9.17 -17.42
CA CYS A 90 -8.69 -10.19 -16.99
C CYS A 90 -10.13 -9.71 -17.10
N ARG A 91 -11.04 -10.62 -17.42
CA ARG A 91 -12.47 -10.34 -17.50
C ARG A 91 -13.24 -11.47 -16.84
N ASN A 92 -14.52 -11.21 -16.60
CA ASN A 92 -15.43 -12.23 -16.10
C ASN A 92 -16.73 -12.20 -16.89
N PRO A 93 -16.69 -12.46 -18.22
CA PRO A 93 -17.85 -12.30 -19.11
C PRO A 93 -18.96 -13.33 -18.85
N ASP A 94 -18.61 -14.45 -18.25
CA ASP A 94 -19.40 -15.65 -17.99
C ASP A 94 -19.84 -15.82 -16.53
N ARG A 95 -19.49 -14.86 -15.65
CA ARG A 95 -19.84 -14.83 -14.22
C ARG A 95 -19.28 -16.00 -13.43
N GLU A 96 -18.05 -16.37 -13.74
CA GLU A 96 -17.27 -17.27 -12.92
C GLU A 96 -16.96 -16.71 -11.53
N SER A 97 -16.45 -17.57 -10.66
CA SER A 97 -16.14 -17.21 -9.27
C SER A 97 -15.07 -16.11 -9.15
N ASN A 98 -14.13 -16.06 -10.12
CA ASN A 98 -13.08 -15.05 -10.19
C ASN A 98 -12.87 -14.59 -11.64
N PRO A 99 -12.39 -13.35 -11.85
CA PRO A 99 -11.87 -12.92 -13.14
C PRO A 99 -10.77 -13.86 -13.64
N TRP A 100 -10.72 -14.04 -14.95
CA TRP A 100 -9.81 -14.98 -15.59
C TRP A 100 -9.34 -14.42 -16.94
N CYS A 101 -8.34 -15.10 -17.52
CA CYS A 101 -7.82 -14.79 -18.84
C CYS A 101 -7.26 -16.04 -19.53
N PHE A 102 -7.03 -15.94 -20.85
CA PHE A 102 -6.23 -16.92 -21.58
C PHE A 102 -4.74 -16.66 -21.39
N PHE A 103 -3.94 -17.72 -21.33
CA PHE A 103 -2.48 -17.64 -21.21
C PHE A 103 -1.80 -18.73 -22.04
N ARG A 104 -0.52 -18.55 -22.32
CA ARG A 104 0.30 -19.55 -23.02
C ARG A 104 1.02 -20.45 -22.01
N GLN A 105 0.74 -21.74 -22.07
CA GLN A 105 1.41 -22.75 -21.26
C GLN A 105 2.86 -22.98 -21.72
N SER A 106 3.69 -23.61 -20.88
CA SER A 106 5.06 -23.99 -21.22
C SER A 106 5.16 -24.94 -22.42
N SER A 107 4.11 -25.72 -22.68
CA SER A 107 3.97 -26.58 -23.86
C SER A 107 3.66 -25.81 -25.15
N GLY A 108 3.38 -24.52 -25.08
CA GLY A 108 2.89 -23.68 -26.18
C GLY A 108 1.37 -23.75 -26.39
N ALA A 109 0.66 -24.64 -25.68
CA ALA A 109 -0.79 -24.69 -25.72
C ALA A 109 -1.43 -23.44 -25.08
N ILE A 110 -2.59 -23.04 -25.60
CA ILE A 110 -3.40 -21.99 -24.97
C ILE A 110 -4.23 -22.64 -23.86
N GLY A 111 -4.10 -22.13 -22.65
CA GLY A 111 -4.97 -22.47 -21.51
C GLY A 111 -5.75 -21.24 -21.04
N TRP A 112 -6.61 -21.45 -20.06
CA TRP A 112 -7.23 -20.38 -19.27
C TRP A 112 -6.93 -20.63 -17.79
N ALA A 113 -6.83 -19.56 -17.01
CA ALA A 113 -6.66 -19.63 -15.57
C ALA A 113 -7.28 -18.40 -14.89
N TYR A 114 -7.61 -18.54 -13.60
CA TYR A 114 -8.01 -17.41 -12.79
C TYR A 114 -6.88 -16.42 -12.66
N CYS A 115 -7.26 -15.16 -12.57
CA CYS A 115 -6.32 -14.08 -12.40
C CYS A 115 -5.86 -13.93 -10.96
N ASP A 116 -4.65 -13.41 -10.80
CA ASP A 116 -4.11 -13.07 -9.50
C ASP A 116 -4.87 -11.85 -8.94
N CYS A 117 -5.93 -12.17 -8.21
CA CYS A 117 -6.81 -11.23 -7.54
C CYS A 117 -6.38 -10.93 -6.10
N HIS A 118 -5.23 -11.45 -5.68
CA HIS A 118 -4.71 -11.30 -4.31
C HIS A 118 -3.86 -10.05 -4.15
N GLN A 119 -3.77 -9.16 -5.15
CA GLN A 119 -2.99 -7.94 -5.04
C GLN A 119 -3.48 -7.06 -3.90
N GLY A 120 -2.56 -6.69 -3.01
CA GLY A 120 -2.89 -5.96 -1.80
C GLY A 120 -3.57 -6.81 -0.73
N ALA A 121 -3.63 -8.14 -0.88
CA ALA A 121 -4.05 -9.03 0.21
C ALA A 121 -3.02 -8.94 1.33
N ALA A 122 -3.50 -8.85 2.57
CA ALA A 122 -2.66 -8.87 3.76
C ALA A 122 -2.75 -10.23 4.45
N ARG A 123 -1.71 -10.57 5.22
CA ARG A 123 -1.75 -11.66 6.21
C ARG A 123 -0.89 -11.32 7.42
N LEU A 124 -1.21 -11.95 8.54
CA LEU A 124 -0.42 -11.87 9.77
C LEU A 124 0.36 -13.17 9.96
N VAL A 125 1.67 -13.08 10.18
CA VAL A 125 2.58 -14.23 10.30
C VAL A 125 3.35 -14.18 11.61
N GLY A 126 3.68 -15.34 12.16
CA GLY A 126 4.64 -15.50 13.27
C GLY A 126 4.04 -15.43 14.68
N SER A 127 2.71 -15.30 14.80
CA SER A 127 1.98 -15.44 16.07
C SER A 127 1.19 -16.74 16.12
N SER A 128 1.05 -17.32 17.32
CA SER A 128 0.11 -18.42 17.58
C SER A 128 -1.32 -17.92 17.86
N THR A 129 -1.49 -16.61 18.07
CA THR A 129 -2.79 -15.99 18.37
C THR A 129 -3.38 -15.40 17.10
N SER A 130 -4.63 -15.74 16.79
CA SER A 130 -5.38 -15.08 15.72
C SER A 130 -5.54 -13.60 16.05
N GLY A 131 -5.07 -12.70 15.18
CA GLY A 131 -5.18 -11.25 15.40
C GLY A 131 -3.89 -10.55 15.80
N SER A 132 -2.73 -11.22 15.80
CA SER A 132 -1.44 -10.53 15.92
C SER A 132 -0.41 -11.15 15.00
N GLY A 133 0.59 -10.38 14.60
CA GLY A 133 1.70 -10.89 13.81
C GLY A 133 2.42 -9.82 12.99
N ARG A 134 3.50 -10.26 12.34
CA ARG A 134 4.15 -9.50 11.27
C ARG A 134 3.19 -9.39 10.08
N VAL A 135 3.11 -8.19 9.51
CA VAL A 135 2.29 -7.93 8.32
C VAL A 135 3.06 -8.33 7.08
N GLU A 136 2.44 -9.14 6.23
CA GLU A 136 2.90 -9.38 4.86
C GLU A 136 1.79 -9.01 3.88
N ILE A 137 2.17 -8.35 2.79
CA ILE A 137 1.26 -7.95 1.72
C ILE A 137 1.64 -8.74 0.46
N TYR A 138 0.65 -9.17 -0.29
CA TYR A 138 0.85 -9.88 -1.54
C TYR A 138 0.83 -8.89 -2.71
N LEU A 139 1.94 -8.80 -3.45
CA LEU A 139 2.06 -8.03 -4.69
C LEU A 139 2.90 -8.79 -5.70
N ASN A 140 2.51 -8.72 -6.98
CA ASN A 140 3.26 -9.30 -8.10
C ASN A 140 3.66 -10.77 -7.88
N GLY A 141 2.73 -11.60 -7.39
CA GLY A 141 2.98 -13.01 -7.16
C GLY A 141 3.75 -13.35 -5.87
N GLN A 142 4.16 -12.36 -5.07
CA GLN A 142 5.04 -12.56 -3.92
C GLN A 142 4.55 -11.86 -2.64
N TRP A 143 4.79 -12.52 -1.50
CA TRP A 143 4.59 -11.92 -0.18
C TRP A 143 5.81 -11.10 0.22
N GLY A 144 5.59 -9.84 0.58
CA GLY A 144 6.61 -8.91 1.06
C GLY A 144 6.16 -8.17 2.31
N ALA A 145 7.12 -7.72 3.10
CA ALA A 145 6.91 -7.00 4.34
C ALA A 145 6.60 -5.50 4.10
N VAL A 146 6.10 -4.86 5.16
CA VAL A 146 6.00 -3.39 5.27
C VAL A 146 7.07 -2.92 6.24
N CYS A 147 7.68 -1.77 5.97
CA CYS A 147 8.71 -1.18 6.82
C CYS A 147 8.10 -0.50 8.06
N ASN A 148 8.76 -0.59 9.22
CA ASN A 148 8.27 -0.03 10.48
C ASN A 148 8.52 1.47 10.66
N SER A 149 9.37 2.11 9.84
CA SER A 149 9.79 3.52 9.97
C SER A 149 8.65 4.54 10.00
N HIS A 150 7.52 4.23 9.36
CA HIS A 150 6.30 5.06 9.32
C HIS A 150 5.05 4.21 9.55
N TRP A 151 5.17 3.18 10.38
CA TRP A 151 4.09 2.25 10.66
C TRP A 151 3.21 2.78 11.79
N THR A 152 1.94 3.07 11.49
CA THR A 152 1.02 3.72 12.42
C THR A 152 -0.19 2.85 12.78
N ASP A 153 -0.88 3.22 13.85
CA ASP A 153 -2.17 2.60 14.23
C ASP A 153 -3.25 2.80 13.15
N ARG A 154 -3.15 3.84 12.33
CA ARG A 154 -4.05 4.06 11.17
C ARG A 154 -3.85 2.96 10.14
N ASP A 155 -2.61 2.69 9.78
CA ASP A 155 -2.25 1.62 8.83
C ASP A 155 -2.67 0.26 9.39
N ALA A 156 -2.35 -0.01 10.66
CA ALA A 156 -2.73 -1.25 11.34
C ALA A 156 -4.25 -1.46 11.37
N SER A 157 -5.03 -0.40 11.65
CA SER A 157 -6.50 -0.46 11.69
C SER A 157 -7.12 -0.75 10.32
N VAL A 158 -6.55 -0.19 9.23
CA VAL A 158 -6.98 -0.53 7.86
C VAL A 158 -6.76 -2.01 7.57
N ILE A 159 -5.60 -2.55 7.95
CA ILE A 159 -5.30 -3.98 7.72
C ILE A 159 -6.19 -4.89 8.58
N CYS A 160 -6.39 -4.57 9.87
CA CYS A 160 -7.26 -5.36 10.75
C CYS A 160 -8.70 -5.44 10.22
N ARG A 161 -9.20 -4.33 9.70
CA ARG A 161 -10.52 -4.26 9.06
C ARG A 161 -10.55 -5.04 7.75
N GLN A 162 -9.53 -4.91 6.91
CA GLN A 162 -9.40 -5.68 5.66
C GLN A 162 -9.38 -7.20 5.92
N LEU A 163 -8.80 -7.63 7.04
CA LEU A 163 -8.76 -9.04 7.46
C LEU A 163 -10.04 -9.51 8.18
N GLY A 164 -10.99 -8.62 8.46
CA GLY A 164 -12.20 -8.93 9.21
C GLY A 164 -11.95 -9.28 10.67
N LEU A 165 -10.83 -8.82 11.24
CA LEU A 165 -10.41 -9.12 12.62
C LEU A 165 -10.86 -8.05 13.64
N GLY A 166 -11.26 -6.88 13.15
CA GLY A 166 -11.79 -5.77 13.96
C GLY A 166 -11.44 -4.41 13.38
N ASP A 167 -12.04 -3.36 13.93
CA ASP A 167 -11.82 -1.97 13.48
C ASP A 167 -10.66 -1.26 14.20
N ILE A 168 -10.01 -1.94 15.15
CA ILE A 168 -8.89 -1.41 15.92
C ILE A 168 -7.67 -2.25 15.62
N GLY A 169 -6.64 -1.61 15.09
CA GLY A 169 -5.30 -2.18 14.96
C GLY A 169 -4.30 -1.31 15.70
N THR A 170 -3.45 -1.93 16.50
CA THR A 170 -2.32 -1.29 17.16
C THR A 170 -1.03 -1.71 16.48
N ALA A 171 -0.26 -0.72 16.06
CA ALA A 171 1.05 -0.88 15.46
C ALA A 171 2.07 -1.32 16.53
N LEU A 172 2.88 -2.30 16.17
CA LEU A 172 3.96 -2.83 17.00
C LEU A 172 5.28 -2.48 16.34
N GLN A 173 6.19 -1.88 17.12
CA GLN A 173 7.42 -1.28 16.60
C GLN A 173 8.56 -2.28 16.32
N HIS A 174 8.45 -3.57 16.65
CA HIS A 174 9.54 -4.54 16.49
C HIS A 174 9.14 -6.00 16.17
N SER A 175 10.12 -6.74 15.61
CA SER A 175 10.11 -8.09 15.03
C SER A 175 9.86 -9.26 16.00
N GLN A 176 8.94 -9.11 16.95
CA GLN A 176 8.59 -10.19 17.91
C GLN A 176 8.08 -11.47 17.22
N PHE A 177 7.69 -11.37 15.96
CA PHE A 177 7.12 -12.46 15.17
C PHE A 177 8.13 -13.09 14.19
N GLY A 178 9.43 -12.83 14.38
CA GLY A 178 10.52 -13.37 13.56
C GLY A 178 10.72 -12.60 12.25
N SER A 179 11.88 -12.85 11.61
CA SER A 179 12.25 -12.22 10.34
C SER A 179 11.49 -12.82 9.16
N GLY A 180 11.11 -11.97 8.21
CA GLY A 180 10.43 -12.37 6.98
C GLY A 180 11.39 -12.88 5.90
N SER A 181 10.89 -12.95 4.66
CA SER A 181 11.66 -13.35 3.47
C SER A 181 12.77 -12.36 3.07
N GLY A 182 12.82 -11.17 3.68
CA GLY A 182 13.74 -10.08 3.32
C GLY A 182 13.26 -9.20 2.18
N LEU A 183 12.13 -9.54 1.55
CA LEU A 183 11.47 -8.69 0.57
C LEU A 183 10.57 -7.68 1.28
N PHE A 184 10.69 -6.41 0.92
CA PHE A 184 9.80 -5.34 1.38
C PHE A 184 9.07 -4.74 0.18
N HIS A 185 7.75 -4.59 0.31
CA HIS A 185 6.92 -3.96 -0.73
C HIS A 185 6.72 -2.47 -0.47
N TYR A 186 6.49 -2.09 0.78
CA TYR A 186 6.17 -0.72 1.15
C TYR A 186 7.13 -0.19 2.22
N GLU A 187 7.59 1.04 2.01
CA GLU A 187 8.26 1.85 3.02
C GLU A 187 7.25 2.57 3.91
N ARG A 188 6.14 3.03 3.31
CA ARG A 188 5.03 3.70 4.00
C ARG A 188 3.71 3.32 3.33
N LEU A 189 2.68 2.96 4.12
CA LEU A 189 1.33 2.83 3.59
C LEU A 189 0.59 4.18 3.59
N GLY A 190 0.73 4.98 4.64
CA GLY A 190 0.24 6.36 4.67
C GLY A 190 -1.29 6.43 4.61
N CYS A 191 -1.96 5.56 5.36
CA CYS A 191 -3.41 5.52 5.43
C CYS A 191 -3.96 6.62 6.33
N ARG A 192 -5.12 7.19 5.97
CA ARG A 192 -5.88 8.16 6.78
C ARG A 192 -6.65 7.49 7.93
N GLY A 193 -6.89 6.18 7.84
CA GLY A 193 -7.51 5.34 8.87
C GLY A 193 -8.98 4.99 8.62
N ASP A 194 -9.65 5.70 7.72
CA ASP A 194 -11.04 5.45 7.32
C ASP A 194 -11.18 4.50 6.13
N GLU A 195 -10.09 4.13 5.45
CA GLU A 195 -10.12 3.44 4.15
C GLU A 195 -10.91 2.11 4.15
N GLY A 196 -10.32 0.93 4.29
CA GLY A 196 -11.10 -0.33 4.32
C GLY A 196 -10.44 -1.41 3.53
N THR A 197 -9.61 -0.99 2.59
CA THR A 197 -8.52 -1.80 2.07
C THR A 197 -7.28 -0.91 2.01
N LEU A 198 -6.11 -1.52 2.19
CA LEU A 198 -4.83 -0.81 2.08
C LEU A 198 -4.63 -0.21 0.68
N MET A 199 -5.32 -0.76 -0.33
CA MET A 199 -5.21 -0.28 -1.71
C MET A 199 -5.83 1.10 -1.94
N LYS A 200 -6.62 1.60 -0.98
CA LYS A 200 -7.20 2.95 -1.00
C LYS A 200 -6.36 3.99 -0.28
N CYS A 201 -5.28 3.59 0.39
CA CYS A 201 -4.41 4.54 1.07
C CYS A 201 -3.70 5.42 0.03
N GLN A 202 -3.83 6.73 0.18
CA GLN A 202 -3.46 7.71 -0.84
C GLN A 202 -1.94 7.92 -0.94
N SER A 203 -1.24 7.81 0.19
CA SER A 203 0.17 8.19 0.33
C SER A 203 1.12 6.98 0.41
N ARG A 204 0.79 5.90 -0.31
CA ARG A 204 1.61 4.67 -0.35
C ARG A 204 2.94 4.92 -1.05
N THR A 205 4.03 4.68 -0.34
CA THR A 205 5.40 4.76 -0.86
C THR A 205 5.99 3.37 -0.92
N PHE A 206 6.30 2.92 -2.15
CA PHE A 206 7.07 1.69 -2.38
C PHE A 206 8.49 1.87 -1.86
N VAL A 207 9.16 0.77 -1.56
CA VAL A 207 10.54 0.80 -1.05
C VAL A 207 11.47 1.43 -2.07
N THR A 208 12.12 2.52 -1.67
CA THR A 208 13.16 3.20 -2.48
C THR A 208 14.52 3.23 -1.77
N GLY A 209 14.61 2.76 -0.52
CA GLY A 209 15.82 2.78 0.33
C GLY A 209 15.80 1.81 1.53
N ASP A 210 16.51 2.17 2.61
CA ASP A 210 17.07 1.39 3.75
C ASP A 210 16.13 0.51 4.62
N CYS A 211 15.08 -0.09 4.06
CA CYS A 211 14.34 -1.13 4.76
C CYS A 211 15.13 -2.45 4.73
N SER A 212 15.75 -2.79 5.86
CA SER A 212 16.54 -4.01 6.04
C SER A 212 15.85 -4.98 6.99
N HIS A 213 16.34 -6.23 7.01
CA HIS A 213 15.85 -7.26 7.94
C HIS A 213 15.80 -6.76 9.39
N GLY A 214 14.68 -7.01 10.07
CA GLY A 214 14.42 -6.53 11.42
C GLY A 214 13.51 -5.31 11.49
N ASN A 215 13.27 -4.63 10.36
CA ASN A 215 12.36 -3.48 10.24
C ASN A 215 10.96 -3.88 9.75
N GLU A 216 10.58 -5.16 9.82
CA GLU A 216 9.25 -5.60 9.41
C GLU A 216 8.16 -5.13 10.41
N ALA A 217 7.17 -4.43 9.89
CA ALA A 217 6.01 -3.97 10.62
C ALA A 217 5.17 -5.13 11.16
N ALA A 218 4.65 -4.96 12.37
CA ALA A 218 3.77 -5.91 13.02
C ALA A 218 2.57 -5.18 13.64
N LEU A 219 1.50 -5.92 13.88
CA LEU A 219 0.30 -5.37 14.50
C LEU A 219 -0.39 -6.36 15.42
N VAL A 220 -1.31 -5.82 16.23
CA VAL A 220 -2.36 -6.57 16.91
C VAL A 220 -3.72 -5.93 16.62
N CYS A 221 -4.71 -6.73 16.24
CA CYS A 221 -6.09 -6.32 16.01
C CYS A 221 -6.89 -6.30 17.32
N ALA A 222 -6.43 -5.46 18.24
CA ALA A 222 -7.06 -5.26 19.53
C ALA A 222 -6.76 -3.84 20.03
N PRO A 223 -7.59 -3.29 20.94
CA PRO A 223 -7.25 -2.08 21.67
C PRO A 223 -5.90 -2.18 22.41
N PRO A 224 -5.14 -1.08 22.51
CA PRO A 224 -3.98 -1.03 23.39
C PRO A 224 -4.41 -1.21 24.86
N GLU A 225 -3.67 -2.02 25.62
CA GLU A 225 -3.97 -2.27 27.03
C GLU A 225 -3.68 -1.04 27.91
N GLY A 226 -4.63 -0.66 28.77
CA GLY A 226 -4.38 0.26 29.89
C GLY A 226 -4.61 1.76 29.65
N SER A 227 -5.10 2.18 28.48
CA SER A 227 -5.22 3.61 28.10
C SER A 227 -6.66 4.07 27.83
N GLY A 228 -7.57 3.92 28.80
CA GLY A 228 -8.93 4.48 28.65
C GLY A 228 -9.69 3.97 27.40
N PRO A 229 -10.72 4.69 26.90
CA PRO A 229 -11.35 4.33 25.63
C PRO A 229 -10.34 4.56 24.48
N PRO A 230 -10.24 3.62 23.51
CA PRO A 230 -9.34 3.80 22.37
C PRO A 230 -9.69 5.06 21.58
N LEU A 231 -8.66 5.81 21.18
CA LEU A 231 -8.75 7.06 20.44
C LEU A 231 -7.99 6.95 19.13
N ARG A 232 -8.47 7.65 18.10
CA ARG A 232 -7.72 7.84 16.85
C ARG A 232 -8.02 9.20 16.23
N LEU A 233 -7.10 9.66 15.39
CA LEU A 233 -7.32 10.77 14.46
C LEU A 233 -7.54 10.19 13.06
N VAL A 234 -8.55 10.67 12.34
CA VAL A 234 -8.94 10.18 11.01
C VAL A 234 -9.05 11.32 10.01
N GLY A 235 -8.61 11.08 8.78
CA GLY A 235 -8.82 12.01 7.66
C GLY A 235 -7.88 13.20 7.60
N GLY A 236 -6.88 13.26 8.50
CA GLY A 236 -5.79 14.23 8.41
C GLY A 236 -4.71 13.80 7.40
N GLU A 237 -3.96 14.76 6.86
CA GLU A 237 -2.84 14.46 5.96
C GLU A 237 -1.62 13.96 6.72
N GLU A 238 -1.46 14.43 7.96
CA GLU A 238 -0.39 14.03 8.86
C GLU A 238 -0.91 13.16 10.03
N ASP A 239 -0.02 12.42 10.68
CA ASP A 239 -0.36 11.48 11.77
C ASP A 239 -0.91 12.18 13.02
N PHE A 240 -0.59 13.45 13.20
CA PHE A 240 -0.89 14.26 14.37
C PHE A 240 -2.11 15.19 14.18
N GLU A 241 -2.78 15.14 13.04
CA GLU A 241 -4.00 15.90 12.75
C GLU A 241 -5.12 14.98 12.22
N GLY A 242 -6.35 15.46 12.32
CA GLY A 242 -7.55 14.76 11.83
C GLY A 242 -8.70 14.79 12.83
N ARG A 243 -9.86 14.29 12.41
CA ARG A 243 -11.04 14.19 13.26
C ARG A 243 -10.80 13.21 14.41
N VAL A 244 -11.07 13.65 15.63
CA VAL A 244 -11.03 12.80 16.83
C VAL A 244 -12.19 11.80 16.81
N GLU A 245 -11.85 10.52 16.88
CA GLU A 245 -12.82 9.44 17.06
C GLU A 245 -12.52 8.64 18.33
N VAL A 246 -13.59 8.28 19.05
CA VAL A 246 -13.54 7.51 20.28
C VAL A 246 -14.23 6.17 20.05
N PHE A 247 -13.57 5.08 20.41
CA PHE A 247 -14.18 3.76 20.36
C PHE A 247 -14.99 3.49 21.62
N HIS A 248 -16.30 3.38 21.47
CA HIS A 248 -17.22 3.11 22.57
C HIS A 248 -18.32 2.16 22.13
N ALA A 249 -18.64 1.17 22.97
CA ALA A 249 -19.69 0.18 22.72
C ALA A 249 -19.59 -0.54 21.36
N GLY A 250 -18.36 -0.89 20.94
CA GLY A 250 -18.12 -1.65 19.71
C GLY A 250 -18.16 -0.83 18.42
N ARG A 251 -18.17 0.49 18.50
CA ARG A 251 -18.20 1.38 17.33
C ARG A 251 -17.32 2.61 17.52
N TRP A 252 -16.79 3.12 16.41
CA TRP A 252 -16.19 4.45 16.35
C TRP A 252 -17.30 5.51 16.34
N GLY A 253 -17.13 6.54 17.17
CA GLY A 253 -17.99 7.72 17.24
C GLY A 253 -17.16 9.00 17.25
N THR A 254 -17.78 10.12 16.88
CA THR A 254 -17.17 11.44 16.85
C THR A 254 -17.39 12.19 18.16
N VAL A 255 -16.52 13.14 18.46
CA VAL A 255 -16.70 14.09 19.57
C VAL A 255 -17.47 15.32 19.09
N CYS A 256 -18.38 15.85 19.91
CA CYS A 256 -19.09 17.10 19.61
C CYS A 256 -18.11 18.28 19.74
N ASP A 257 -18.21 19.26 18.85
CA ASP A 257 -17.40 20.49 18.85
C ASP A 257 -17.89 21.53 19.88
N ASP A 258 -19.11 21.38 20.40
CA ASP A 258 -19.65 22.20 21.48
C ASP A 258 -18.68 22.26 22.69
N GLN A 259 -18.16 23.46 22.95
CA GLN A 259 -17.18 23.75 24.02
C GLN A 259 -15.83 23.04 23.88
N TRP A 260 -15.52 22.45 22.72
CA TRP A 260 -14.18 21.93 22.47
C TRP A 260 -13.15 23.05 22.44
N ASP A 261 -12.14 22.96 23.31
CA ASP A 261 -11.05 23.94 23.38
C ASP A 261 -9.65 23.30 23.28
N ASP A 262 -8.61 24.14 23.30
CA ASP A 262 -7.21 23.70 23.20
C ASP A 262 -6.80 22.75 24.33
N ARG A 263 -7.46 22.79 25.49
CA ARG A 263 -7.17 21.91 26.62
C ARG A 263 -7.68 20.50 26.36
N ASP A 264 -8.83 20.37 25.70
CA ASP A 264 -9.37 19.08 25.27
C ASP A 264 -8.46 18.43 24.22
N ALA A 265 -8.02 19.23 23.23
CA ALA A 265 -7.06 18.79 22.22
C ALA A 265 -5.72 18.38 22.85
N GLU A 266 -5.23 19.10 23.86
CA GLU A 266 -4.02 18.74 24.60
C GLU A 266 -4.13 17.36 25.28
N VAL A 267 -5.30 17.05 25.86
CA VAL A 267 -5.55 15.74 26.47
C VAL A 267 -5.50 14.63 25.42
N VAL A 268 -6.16 14.82 24.27
CA VAL A 268 -6.16 13.82 23.19
C VAL A 268 -4.77 13.61 22.61
N CYS A 269 -4.05 14.68 22.28
CA CYS A 269 -2.68 14.59 21.76
C CYS A 269 -1.76 13.86 22.74
N ARG A 270 -1.86 14.15 24.04
CA ARG A 270 -1.08 13.45 25.07
C ARG A 270 -1.46 11.98 25.19
N GLN A 271 -2.75 11.63 25.08
CA GLN A 271 -3.22 10.24 25.14
C GLN A 271 -2.75 9.42 23.93
N LEU A 272 -2.66 10.05 22.75
CA LEU A 272 -2.13 9.45 21.53
C LEU A 272 -0.59 9.43 21.48
N GLY A 273 0.09 9.97 22.49
CA GLY A 273 1.55 9.99 22.57
C GLY A 273 2.22 11.11 21.76
N PHE A 274 1.45 12.07 21.22
CA PHE A 274 2.00 13.25 20.56
C PHE A 274 2.49 14.25 21.62
N GLY A 275 3.81 14.35 21.78
CA GLY A 275 4.45 15.27 22.72
C GLY A 275 4.56 16.69 22.19
N PHE A 276 4.10 17.69 22.95
CA PHE A 276 4.21 19.11 22.60
C PHE A 276 5.65 19.65 22.49
N SER A 277 6.67 18.87 22.86
CA SER A 277 8.08 19.28 22.77
C SER A 277 8.67 19.20 21.36
N GLU A 278 8.01 18.54 20.41
CA GLU A 278 8.51 18.37 19.03
C GLU A 278 7.89 19.34 18.01
N PHE A 279 6.90 20.14 18.41
CA PHE A 279 6.13 20.96 17.46
C PHE A 279 6.47 22.45 17.54
N SER A 280 6.75 23.05 16.39
CA SER A 280 6.93 24.50 16.24
C SER A 280 5.65 25.26 16.58
N LYS A 281 5.74 26.55 16.96
CA LYS A 281 4.57 27.38 17.30
C LYS A 281 3.47 27.39 16.23
N GLN A 282 3.83 27.10 14.98
CA GLN A 282 2.94 27.08 13.81
C GLN A 282 2.16 25.76 13.67
N GLN A 283 2.71 24.64 14.15
CA GLN A 283 2.06 23.31 14.11
C GLN A 283 0.99 23.13 15.19
N ARG A 284 1.05 23.92 16.28
CA ARG A 284 0.12 23.87 17.42
C ARG A 284 -1.34 24.16 17.06
N HIS A 285 -1.60 24.90 15.98
CA HIS A 285 -2.96 25.21 15.54
C HIS A 285 -3.61 24.12 14.68
N ARG A 286 -2.91 23.02 14.36
CA ARG A 286 -3.43 21.92 13.51
C ARG A 286 -3.51 20.58 14.24
N LEU A 287 -3.03 20.52 15.47
CA LEU A 287 -2.87 19.30 16.24
C LEU A 287 -4.19 18.87 16.89
N CYS A 288 -4.58 17.61 16.67
CA CYS A 288 -5.75 16.99 17.32
C CYS A 288 -7.03 17.85 17.29
N LEU A 289 -7.26 18.58 16.20
CA LEU A 289 -8.42 19.44 16.04
C LEU A 289 -9.72 18.61 16.01
N PRO A 290 -10.83 19.15 16.52
CA PRO A 290 -12.13 18.55 16.27
C PRO A 290 -12.46 18.71 14.79
N CYS A 291 -13.51 18.02 14.34
CA CYS A 291 -14.00 18.13 12.98
C CYS A 291 -14.47 19.57 12.70
N GLU A 292 -13.63 20.43 12.11
CA GLU A 292 -14.11 21.70 11.60
C GLU A 292 -14.72 21.50 10.22
N ALA A 293 -16.04 21.69 10.14
CA ALA A 293 -16.62 22.22 8.93
C ALA A 293 -15.91 23.56 8.64
N ASP A 294 -15.26 23.64 7.48
CA ASP A 294 -14.81 24.86 6.80
C ASP A 294 -14.86 26.16 7.64
N ARG A 295 -13.84 26.40 8.47
CA ARG A 295 -13.46 27.79 8.81
C ARG A 295 -12.38 28.26 7.85
N PHE A 296 -12.81 28.43 6.60
CA PHE A 296 -12.36 29.58 5.83
C PHE A 296 -13.05 30.81 6.43
N SER A 297 -12.28 31.89 6.58
CA SER A 297 -12.64 33.30 6.84
C SER A 297 -12.76 33.82 8.29
N GLU A 298 -12.25 35.07 8.41
CA GLU A 298 -12.29 36.06 9.50
C GLU A 298 -11.16 35.93 10.55
N GLU A 299 -10.17 36.83 10.70
CA GLU A 299 -9.79 38.13 10.09
C GLU A 299 -8.25 38.25 10.04
#